data_AF-A0A9P2ZYX8-F1
#
_entry.id   AF-A0A9P2ZYX8-F1
#
_cell.length_a   1.000
_cell.length_b   1.000
_cell.length_c   1.000
_cell.angle_alpha   90.00
_cell.angle_beta   90.00
_cell.angle_gamma   90.00
#
_symmetry.space_group_name_H-M   'P 1'
#
loop_
_entity.id
_entity.type
_entity.pdbx_description
1 polymer ?
#
loop_
_entity_poly.entity_id
_entity_poly.type
_entity_poly.pdbx_seq_one_letter_code
_entity_poly.pdbx_strand_id
1 'polypeptide(L)'
;MATELTAAAESRSTSFFSSLASFLLPTAHAEAPAEEGDKEEEESEDKGDDAPEEEEEEEEEPEDIAPAIREQCQTTECVQPAKHFQHCADKVEAGKGWHGEDCVEELFHLMHCVDACAAPKVFKKLA
;
A
#
# COMPACT_ATOMS: atom_id res chain seq x y z
N MET A 1 23.72 -48.81 -46.55
CA MET A 1 24.74 -49.34 -45.62
C MET A 1 24.44 -48.74 -44.26
N ALA A 2 24.33 -49.59 -43.25
CA ALA A 2 23.81 -49.28 -41.92
C ALA A 2 24.81 -48.50 -41.04
N THR A 3 24.25 -47.91 -39.96
CA THR A 3 24.88 -47.49 -38.67
C THR A 3 25.89 -46.33 -38.75
N GLU A 4 25.83 -45.26 -37.93
CA GLU A 4 25.82 -45.25 -36.45
C GLU A 4 25.11 -44.02 -35.81
N LEU A 5 24.81 -44.20 -34.52
CA LEU A 5 24.09 -43.37 -33.54
C LEU A 5 24.54 -41.90 -33.38
N THR A 6 23.59 -41.01 -33.14
CA THR A 6 23.58 -40.12 -31.96
C THR A 6 22.15 -39.74 -31.59
N ALA A 7 21.77 -40.08 -30.36
CA ALA A 7 20.42 -39.95 -29.82
C ALA A 7 20.23 -38.58 -29.17
N ALA A 8 19.16 -37.87 -29.54
CA ALA A 8 18.41 -36.95 -28.68
C ALA A 8 17.24 -36.35 -29.50
N ALA A 9 16.18 -37.12 -29.68
CA ALA A 9 14.91 -36.62 -30.18
C ALA A 9 13.79 -37.16 -29.28
N GLU A 10 13.63 -36.56 -28.11
CA GLU A 10 12.38 -36.65 -27.33
C GLU A 10 11.68 -35.28 -27.38
N SER A 11 11.10 -35.05 -28.56
CA SER A 11 9.79 -34.42 -28.67
C SER A 11 8.86 -35.08 -27.64
N ARG A 12 8.23 -34.26 -26.77
CA ARG A 12 7.19 -34.59 -25.76
C ARG A 12 7.63 -34.53 -24.28
N SER A 13 7.98 -33.35 -23.74
CA SER A 13 7.91 -33.18 -22.27
C SER A 13 7.74 -31.75 -21.70
N THR A 14 7.82 -30.65 -22.47
CA THR A 14 7.85 -29.30 -21.86
C THR A 14 6.50 -28.54 -21.84
N SER A 15 5.49 -28.94 -22.63
CA SER A 15 4.17 -28.27 -22.62
C SER A 15 3.31 -28.55 -21.37
N PHE A 16 3.58 -29.61 -20.61
CA PHE A 16 2.82 -29.91 -19.38
C PHE A 16 3.17 -28.97 -18.21
N PHE A 17 4.36 -28.33 -18.23
CA PHE A 17 4.75 -27.37 -17.19
C PHE A 17 4.06 -26.00 -17.37
N SER A 18 3.60 -25.69 -18.59
CA SER A 18 2.98 -24.40 -18.89
C SER A 18 1.55 -24.28 -18.34
N SER A 19 0.76 -25.36 -18.33
CA SER A 19 -0.64 -25.30 -17.84
C SER A 19 -0.79 -25.45 -16.33
N LEU A 20 0.21 -25.98 -15.62
CA LEU A 20 0.16 -26.09 -14.16
C LEU A 20 0.51 -24.76 -13.46
N ALA A 21 1.33 -23.90 -14.07
CA ALA A 21 1.68 -22.61 -13.49
C ALA A 21 0.49 -21.64 -13.41
N SER A 22 -0.47 -21.74 -14.36
CA SER A 22 -1.73 -20.99 -14.31
C SER A 22 -2.65 -21.40 -13.15
N PHE A 23 -2.49 -22.61 -12.58
CA PHE A 23 -3.24 -23.08 -11.41
C PHE A 23 -2.71 -22.51 -10.07
N LEU A 24 -1.47 -22.01 -10.03
CA LEU A 24 -0.80 -21.60 -8.79
C LEU A 24 -0.86 -20.10 -8.49
N LEU A 25 -1.29 -19.24 -9.42
CA LEU A 25 -1.46 -17.81 -9.16
C LEU A 25 -2.88 -17.32 -9.51
N PRO A 26 -3.62 -16.77 -8.53
CA PRO A 26 -4.91 -16.12 -8.79
C PRO A 26 -4.72 -14.92 -9.71
N THR A 27 -5.43 -14.90 -10.83
CA THR A 27 -5.47 -13.74 -11.74
C THR A 27 -6.54 -12.76 -11.26
N ALA A 28 -6.15 -11.70 -10.56
CA ALA A 28 -7.06 -10.60 -10.25
C ALA A 28 -7.22 -9.69 -11.49
N HIS A 29 -8.44 -9.60 -12.02
CA HIS A 29 -8.85 -8.60 -13.00
C HIS A 29 -9.35 -7.37 -12.22
N ALA A 30 -8.61 -6.26 -12.27
CA ALA A 30 -9.13 -4.95 -11.87
C ALA A 30 -9.75 -4.27 -13.10
N GLU A 31 -11.02 -3.91 -13.00
CA GLU A 31 -11.82 -3.28 -14.05
C GLU A 31 -11.17 -1.99 -14.58
N ALA A 32 -11.19 -1.85 -15.91
CA ALA A 32 -11.01 -0.58 -16.60
C ALA A 32 -12.40 0.01 -16.91
N PRO A 33 -12.64 1.30 -16.66
CA PRO A 33 -13.56 2.07 -17.48
C PRO A 33 -12.77 2.97 -18.43
N ALA A 34 -13.25 2.95 -19.67
CA ALA A 34 -12.81 3.78 -20.77
C ALA A 34 -13.67 5.05 -20.87
N GLU A 35 -13.10 6.08 -21.51
CA GLU A 35 -13.74 7.20 -22.21
C GLU A 35 -14.35 8.39 -21.43
N GLU A 36 -14.27 9.52 -22.13
CA GLU A 36 -14.34 10.94 -21.76
C GLU A 36 -15.76 11.54 -21.72
N GLY A 37 -15.96 12.71 -21.11
CA GLY A 37 -17.18 13.52 -21.31
C GLY A 37 -17.37 14.72 -20.36
N ASP A 38 -17.20 15.92 -20.91
CA ASP A 38 -17.18 17.28 -20.32
C ASP A 38 -18.59 17.94 -20.17
N LYS A 39 -18.78 18.72 -19.08
CA LYS A 39 -19.69 19.91 -18.86
C LYS A 39 -21.21 19.80 -19.18
N GLU A 40 -22.16 20.50 -18.55
CA GLU A 40 -22.24 21.86 -18.00
C GLU A 40 -23.52 22.01 -17.13
N GLU A 41 -23.58 23.09 -16.35
CA GLU A 41 -24.58 23.48 -15.34
C GLU A 41 -25.92 23.96 -15.93
N GLU A 42 -27.02 23.92 -15.15
CA GLU A 42 -27.84 25.10 -14.76
C GLU A 42 -29.14 24.71 -14.01
N GLU A 43 -29.17 25.17 -12.75
CA GLU A 43 -30.24 25.84 -11.99
C GLU A 43 -31.75 25.57 -12.24
N SER A 44 -32.48 25.23 -11.17
CA SER A 44 -33.80 25.83 -10.90
C SER A 44 -34.16 25.79 -9.41
N GLU A 45 -34.42 26.96 -8.84
CA GLU A 45 -35.04 27.17 -7.53
C GLU A 45 -36.46 26.58 -7.45
N ASP A 46 -36.88 26.14 -6.24
CA ASP A 46 -38.05 26.66 -5.50
C ASP A 46 -38.71 25.60 -4.58
N LYS A 47 -38.61 25.89 -3.28
CA LYS A 47 -39.55 25.62 -2.17
C LYS A 47 -40.17 24.23 -1.96
N GLY A 48 -39.77 23.69 -0.82
CA GLY A 48 -40.70 23.49 0.30
C GLY A 48 -41.04 22.05 0.60
N ASP A 49 -40.66 21.58 1.80
CA ASP A 49 -41.59 20.93 2.71
C ASP A 49 -40.99 20.87 4.12
N ASP A 50 -41.87 21.06 5.11
CA ASP A 50 -41.62 21.02 6.54
C ASP A 50 -41.49 19.56 6.99
N ALA A 51 -40.27 19.15 7.34
CA ALA A 51 -40.05 18.03 8.24
C ALA A 51 -39.14 18.56 9.36
N PRO A 52 -39.47 18.37 10.64
CA PRO A 52 -38.43 18.42 11.64
C PRO A 52 -37.46 17.31 11.27
N GLU A 53 -36.31 17.68 10.68
CA GLU A 53 -35.08 16.92 10.83
C GLU A 53 -34.97 16.71 12.34
N GLU A 54 -35.34 15.52 12.81
CA GLU A 54 -34.61 14.95 13.93
C GLU A 54 -33.15 15.06 13.49
N GLU A 55 -32.45 16.04 14.07
CA GLU A 55 -30.99 16.02 14.12
C GLU A 55 -30.66 14.65 14.73
N GLU A 56 -30.44 13.67 13.86
CA GLU A 56 -29.61 12.53 14.19
C GLU A 56 -28.32 13.17 14.66
N GLU A 57 -28.14 13.25 15.99
CA GLU A 57 -26.85 13.44 16.59
C GLU A 57 -25.97 12.35 15.99
N GLU A 58 -25.26 12.67 14.90
CA GLU A 58 -24.19 11.84 14.36
C GLU A 58 -23.22 11.67 15.53
N GLU A 59 -23.34 10.55 16.24
CA GLU A 59 -22.40 10.15 17.28
C GLU A 59 -21.02 10.14 16.63
N GLU A 60 -20.22 11.17 16.91
CA GLU A 60 -18.87 11.34 16.37
C GLU A 60 -18.08 10.06 16.67
N GLU A 61 -17.75 9.31 15.61
CA GLU A 61 -17.07 8.03 15.75
C GLU A 61 -15.74 8.26 16.50
N PRO A 62 -15.42 7.47 17.54
CA PRO A 62 -14.21 7.68 18.31
C PRO A 62 -12.96 7.57 17.40
N GLU A 63 -12.18 8.65 17.32
CA GLU A 63 -10.95 8.68 16.52
C GLU A 63 -9.93 7.61 16.95
N ASP A 64 -9.20 7.03 15.99
CA ASP A 64 -8.06 6.16 16.29
C ASP A 64 -6.93 6.98 16.92
N ILE A 65 -6.57 6.62 18.15
CA ILE A 65 -5.50 7.23 18.93
C ILE A 65 -4.09 6.78 18.51
N ALA A 66 -3.96 5.68 17.75
CA ALA A 66 -2.67 5.10 17.42
C ALA A 66 -1.79 6.00 16.52
N PRO A 67 -2.31 6.69 15.49
CA PRO A 67 -1.55 7.63 14.68
C PRO A 67 -0.89 8.74 15.51
N ALA A 68 -1.64 9.40 16.39
CA ALA A 68 -1.11 10.47 17.24
C ALA A 68 0.01 9.97 18.17
N ILE A 69 -0.14 8.76 18.72
CA ILE A 69 0.89 8.14 19.57
C ILE A 69 2.15 7.80 18.76
N ARG A 70 2.00 7.26 17.54
CA ARG A 70 3.11 6.92 16.64
C ARG A 70 3.88 8.17 16.22
N GLU A 71 3.19 9.25 15.87
CA GLU A 71 3.81 10.54 15.51
C GLU A 71 4.58 11.14 16.70
N GLN A 72 3.99 11.09 17.90
CA GLN A 72 4.70 11.52 19.11
C GLN A 72 5.97 10.68 19.33
N CYS A 73 5.92 9.36 19.18
CA CYS A 73 7.09 8.49 19.30
C CYS A 73 8.17 8.82 18.25
N GLN A 74 7.77 9.12 17.01
CA GLN A 74 8.67 9.53 15.94
C GLN A 74 9.41 10.85 16.26
N THR A 75 8.70 11.83 16.80
CA THR A 75 9.23 13.18 17.08
C THR A 75 9.98 13.30 18.41
N THR A 76 9.89 12.31 19.30
CA THR A 76 10.52 12.34 20.62
C THR A 76 11.61 11.28 20.80
N GLU A 77 11.23 10.01 20.89
CA GLU A 77 12.15 8.90 21.17
C GLU A 77 12.92 8.45 19.91
N CYS A 78 12.28 8.54 18.74
CA CYS A 78 12.78 7.95 17.49
C CYS A 78 13.30 8.98 16.48
N VAL A 79 13.74 10.15 16.97
CA VAL A 79 14.21 11.27 16.12
C VAL A 79 15.41 10.88 15.25
N GLN A 80 16.33 10.07 15.76
CA GLN A 80 17.52 9.66 15.00
C GLN A 80 17.17 8.76 13.80
N PRO A 81 16.49 7.62 13.97
CA PRO A 81 16.10 6.81 12.82
C PRO A 81 15.14 7.55 11.88
N ALA A 82 14.29 8.45 12.39
CA ALA A 82 13.45 9.31 11.54
C ALA A 82 14.28 10.22 10.64
N LYS A 83 15.35 10.84 11.17
CA LYS A 83 16.28 11.66 10.38
C LYS A 83 17.05 10.85 9.35
N HIS A 84 17.47 9.63 9.68
CA HIS A 84 18.15 8.75 8.72
C HIS A 84 17.23 8.36 7.57
N PHE A 85 15.98 7.98 7.88
CA PHE A 85 14.98 7.69 6.87
C PHE A 85 14.71 8.89 5.95
N GLN A 86 14.47 10.08 6.52
CA GLN A 86 14.26 11.32 5.76
C GLN A 86 15.47 11.63 4.85
N HIS A 87 16.68 11.54 5.39
CA HIS A 87 17.89 11.76 4.60
C HIS A 87 18.05 10.75 3.45
N CYS A 88 17.71 9.48 3.66
CA CYS A 88 17.70 8.49 2.59
C CYS A 88 16.66 8.85 1.52
N ALA A 89 15.43 9.15 1.94
CA ALA A 89 14.33 9.49 1.04
C ALA A 89 14.68 10.71 0.18
N ASP A 90 15.15 11.80 0.79
CA ASP A 90 15.58 13.02 0.09
C ASP A 90 16.68 12.73 -0.95
N LYS A 91 17.62 11.84 -0.62
CA LYS A 91 18.73 11.47 -1.50
C LYS A 91 18.24 10.64 -2.69
N VAL A 92 17.36 9.67 -2.46
CA VAL A 92 16.77 8.82 -3.50
C VAL A 92 15.88 9.65 -4.43
N GLU A 93 15.01 10.49 -3.88
CA GLU A 93 14.14 11.39 -4.64
C GLU A 93 14.93 12.41 -5.47
N ALA A 94 16.06 12.91 -4.94
CA ALA A 94 16.95 13.80 -5.67
C ALA A 94 17.79 13.10 -6.76
N GLY A 95 17.66 11.78 -6.94
CA GLY A 95 18.47 11.00 -7.87
C GLY A 95 19.97 10.96 -7.50
N LYS A 96 20.29 11.23 -6.23
CA LYS A 96 21.66 11.21 -5.68
C LYS A 96 21.99 9.90 -4.97
N GLY A 97 21.03 8.98 -4.92
CA GLY A 97 21.23 7.62 -4.45
C GLY A 97 22.03 6.77 -5.44
N TRP A 98 22.46 5.60 -5.00
CA TRP A 98 23.07 4.60 -5.86
C TRP A 98 22.01 3.95 -6.77
N HIS A 99 22.46 3.34 -7.87
CA HIS A 99 21.54 2.67 -8.79
C HIS A 99 20.80 1.53 -8.07
N GLY A 100 19.48 1.64 -7.95
CA GLY A 100 18.65 0.68 -7.23
C GLY A 100 18.70 0.83 -5.70
N GLU A 101 19.18 1.96 -5.19
CA GLU A 101 19.06 2.28 -3.77
C GLU A 101 17.59 2.46 -3.37
N ASP A 102 17.19 1.79 -2.28
CA ASP A 102 15.94 2.00 -1.58
C ASP A 102 16.21 2.36 -0.11
N CYS A 103 15.17 2.81 0.59
CA CYS A 103 15.24 3.24 1.99
C CYS A 103 14.55 2.28 2.95
N VAL A 104 14.41 1.00 2.57
CA VAL A 104 13.65 0.01 3.37
C VAL A 104 14.39 -0.31 4.66
N GLU A 105 15.72 -0.31 4.65
CA GLU A 105 16.53 -0.50 5.86
C GLU A 105 16.25 0.62 6.87
N GLU A 106 16.34 1.89 6.48
CA GLU A 106 16.08 3.03 7.36
C GLU A 106 14.62 3.06 7.82
N LEU A 107 13.67 2.66 6.96
CA LEU A 107 12.27 2.52 7.33
C LEU A 107 12.10 1.46 8.43
N PHE A 108 12.77 0.31 8.32
CA PHE A 108 12.71 -0.74 9.35
C PHE A 108 13.31 -0.28 10.67
N HIS A 109 14.40 0.49 10.65
CA HIS A 109 14.93 1.09 11.88
C HIS A 109 13.97 2.09 12.52
N LEU A 110 13.30 2.92 11.71
CA LEU A 110 12.28 3.85 12.19
C LEU A 110 11.08 3.11 12.78
N MET A 111 10.50 2.17 12.04
CA MET A 111 9.34 1.39 12.47
C MET A 111 9.63 0.56 13.71
N HIS A 112 10.80 -0.08 13.78
CA HIS A 112 11.20 -0.85 14.96
C HIS A 112 11.22 0.03 16.22
N CYS A 113 11.79 1.23 16.13
CA CYS A 113 11.80 2.18 17.24
C CYS A 113 10.38 2.66 17.59
N VAL A 114 9.62 3.09 16.59
CA VAL A 114 8.26 3.64 16.78
C VAL A 114 7.34 2.60 17.39
N ASP A 115 7.37 1.36 16.92
CA ASP A 115 6.53 0.28 17.45
C ASP A 115 6.92 -0.09 18.88
N ALA A 116 8.22 -0.14 19.21
CA ALA A 116 8.68 -0.37 20.58
C ALA A 116 8.20 0.74 21.54
N CYS A 117 8.14 1.99 21.07
CA CYS A 117 7.63 3.14 21.83
C CYS A 117 6.09 3.16 21.92
N ALA A 118 5.40 2.90 20.81
CA ALA A 118 3.96 3.10 20.66
C ALA A 118 3.15 1.94 21.23
N ALA A 119 3.58 0.68 21.05
CA ALA A 119 2.84 -0.49 21.48
C ALA A 119 2.37 -0.41 22.94
N PRO A 120 3.22 -0.16 23.96
CA PRO A 120 2.76 -0.09 25.34
C PRO A 120 1.86 1.14 25.64
N LYS A 121 1.88 2.18 24.81
CA LYS A 121 1.04 3.38 24.97
C LYS A 121 -0.34 3.17 24.36
N VAL A 122 -0.40 2.57 23.16
CA VAL A 122 -1.64 2.23 22.46
C VAL A 122 -2.43 1.21 23.27
N PHE A 123 -1.81 0.10 23.67
CA PHE A 123 -2.54 -0.95 24.40
C PHE A 123 -3.03 -0.50 25.79
N LYS A 124 -2.43 0.52 26.42
CA LYS A 124 -2.97 1.10 27.68
C LYS A 124 -4.26 1.89 27.51
N LYS A 125 -4.57 2.31 26.29
CA LYS A 125 -5.75 3.10 25.95
C LYS A 125 -6.88 2.24 25.37
N LEU A 126 -6.54 1.05 24.89
CA LEU A 126 -7.46 0.06 24.35
C LEU A 126 -7.82 -1.06 25.36
N ALA A 127 -7.09 -1.13 26.48
CA ALA A 127 -7.28 -2.14 27.54
C ALA A 127 -8.35 -1.75 28.55
#